data_AF-A0A1Y0BMX3-F1
#
_entry.id   AF-A0A1Y0BMX3-F1
#
_cell.length_a   1.000
_cell.length_b   1.000
_cell.length_c   1.000
_cell.angle_alpha   90.00
_cell.angle_beta   90.00
_cell.angle_gamma   90.00
#
_symmetry.space_group_name_H-M   'P 1'
#
loop_
_entity.id
_entity.type
_entity.pdbx_description
1 polymer ?
#
loop_
_entity_poly.entity_id
_entity_poly.type
_entity_poly.pdbx_seq_one_letter_code
_entity_poly.pdbx_strand_id
1 'polypeptide(L)'
;MSLYQLQKLIYHVNRDVERREDYRQDAGGFAKKYDLTEAERAAILNVDVRALYTMGVHSLLLRPFTLLNKVSNEDYAKALKGLV
;
A
#
# COMPACT_ATOMS: atom_id res chain seq x y z
N MET A 1 -2.63 12.74 11.39
CA MET A 1 -2.56 11.47 10.65
C MET A 1 -1.12 10.99 10.68
N SER A 2 -0.87 9.68 10.80
CA SER A 2 0.49 9.16 10.98
C SER A 2 0.83 8.15 9.90
N LEU A 3 1.99 8.35 9.26
CA LEU A 3 2.66 7.38 8.38
C LEU A 3 2.72 5.97 8.99
N TYR A 4 2.70 5.88 10.32
CA TYR A 4 2.57 4.62 11.04
C TYR A 4 1.31 3.83 10.65
N GLN A 5 0.14 4.45 10.56
CA GLN A 5 -1.12 3.76 10.24
C GLN A 5 -1.10 3.22 8.80
N LEU A 6 -0.57 4.00 7.86
CA LEU A 6 -0.37 3.57 6.48
C LEU A 6 0.56 2.36 6.39
N GLN A 7 1.73 2.44 7.03
CA GLN A 7 2.69 1.33 7.05
C GLN A 7 2.15 0.10 7.78
N LYS A 8 1.36 0.29 8.84
CA LYS A 8 0.70 -0.79 9.58
C LYS A 8 -0.33 -1.51 8.73
N LEU A 9 -1.15 -0.79 7.96
CA LEU A 9 -2.07 -1.38 6.99
C LEU A 9 -1.31 -2.25 6.00
N ILE A 10 -0.29 -1.71 5.35
CA ILE A 10 0.52 -2.43 4.36
C ILE A 10 1.18 -3.65 4.99
N TYR A 11 1.73 -3.52 6.20
CA TYR A 11 2.31 -4.63 6.94
C TYR A 11 1.29 -5.76 7.19
N HIS A 12 0.08 -5.41 7.63
CA HIS A 12 -0.98 -6.38 7.86
C HIS A 12 -1.37 -7.14 6.58
N VAL A 13 -1.58 -6.44 5.46
CA VAL A 13 -1.88 -7.07 4.17
C VAL A 13 -0.74 -7.98 3.70
N ASN A 14 0.50 -7.59 3.97
CA ASN A 14 1.67 -8.36 3.59
C ASN A 14 1.87 -9.62 4.43
N ARG A 15 1.59 -9.58 5.74
CA ARG A 15 2.00 -10.63 6.69
C ARG A 15 0.88 -11.53 7.16
N ASP A 16 -0.32 -11.01 7.30
CA ASP A 16 -1.46 -11.70 7.88
C ASP A 16 -2.40 -12.16 6.77
N VAL A 17 -2.59 -13.48 6.66
CA VAL A 17 -3.39 -14.09 5.58
C VAL A 17 -4.86 -13.71 5.72
N GLU A 18 -5.41 -13.69 6.94
CA GLU A 18 -6.82 -13.34 7.17
C GLU A 18 -7.08 -11.88 6.79
N ARG A 19 -6.20 -10.98 7.23
CA ARG A 19 -6.30 -9.56 6.89
C ARG A 19 -6.09 -9.29 5.40
N ARG A 20 -5.27 -10.10 4.75
CA ARG A 20 -5.07 -10.02 3.29
C ARG A 20 -6.34 -10.42 2.55
N GLU A 21 -7.01 -11.49 2.96
CA GLU A 21 -8.27 -11.87 2.34
C GLU A 21 -9.37 -10.82 2.59
N ASP A 22 -9.47 -10.28 3.81
CA ASP A 22 -10.32 -9.12 4.11
C ASP A 22 -10.07 -7.95 3.14
N TYR A 23 -8.80 -7.59 2.94
CA TYR A 23 -8.40 -6.51 2.04
C TYR A 23 -8.76 -6.82 0.57
N ARG A 24 -8.63 -8.08 0.13
CA ARG A 24 -8.99 -8.48 -1.24
C ARG A 24 -10.50 -8.47 -1.47
N GLN A 25 -11.29 -8.80 -0.45
CA GLN A 25 -12.75 -8.80 -0.52
C GLN A 25 -13.30 -7.37 -0.53
N ASP A 26 -12.79 -6.50 0.35
CA ASP A 26 -13.19 -5.09 0.41
C ASP A 26 -12.03 -4.21 0.90
N ALA A 27 -11.20 -3.77 -0.04
CA ALA A 27 -10.08 -2.87 0.25
C ALA A 27 -10.57 -1.53 0.85
N GLY A 28 -11.73 -1.04 0.39
CA GLY A 28 -12.34 0.22 0.84
C GLY A 28 -12.74 0.17 2.30
N GLY A 29 -13.52 -0.85 2.68
CA GLY A 29 -13.92 -1.11 4.06
C GLY A 29 -12.74 -1.47 4.95
N PHE A 30 -11.79 -2.25 4.46
CA PHE A 30 -10.57 -2.58 5.22
C PHE A 30 -9.76 -1.32 5.54
N ALA A 31 -9.55 -0.43 4.57
CA ALA A 31 -8.83 0.83 4.80
C ALA A 31 -9.57 1.76 5.78
N LYS A 32 -10.90 1.64 5.94
CA LYS A 32 -11.66 2.43 6.94
C LYS A 32 -11.35 2.01 8.37
N LYS A 33 -10.80 0.81 8.59
CA LYS A 33 -10.33 0.34 9.91
C LYS A 33 -9.06 1.07 10.38
N TYR A 34 -8.46 1.91 9.54
CA TYR A 34 -7.23 2.64 9.82
C TYR A 34 -7.48 4.14 9.73
N ASP A 35 -6.80 4.87 10.61
CA ASP A 35 -6.79 6.33 10.63
C ASP A 35 -5.85 6.82 9.50
N LEU A 36 -6.41 6.92 8.29
CA LEU A 36 -5.74 7.37 7.06
C LEU A 36 -6.40 8.63 6.51
N THR A 37 -5.59 9.53 5.96
CA THR A 37 -6.07 10.66 5.17
C THR A 37 -6.76 10.17 3.91
N GLU A 38 -7.51 11.05 3.28
CA GLU A 38 -8.11 10.79 1.97
C GLU A 38 -7.05 10.47 0.91
N ALA A 39 -5.90 11.17 0.93
CA ALA A 39 -4.79 10.93 0.02
C ALA A 39 -4.13 9.56 0.25
N GLU A 40 -3.83 9.19 1.50
CA GLU A 40 -3.25 7.88 1.83
C GLU A 40 -4.21 6.74 1.47
N ARG A 41 -5.50 6.92 1.74
CA ARG A 41 -6.54 5.97 1.36
C ARG A 41 -6.62 5.80 -0.15
N ALA A 42 -6.64 6.89 -0.90
CA ALA A 42 -6.66 6.85 -2.36
C ALA A 42 -5.40 6.14 -2.91
N ALA A 43 -4.23 6.42 -2.34
CA ALA A 43 -2.98 5.77 -2.74
C ALA A 43 -2.98 4.26 -2.48
N ILE A 44 -3.57 3.80 -1.38
CA ILE A 44 -3.76 2.37 -1.11
C ILE A 44 -4.73 1.73 -2.09
N LEU A 45 -5.91 2.32 -2.28
CA LEU A 45 -6.98 1.74 -3.11
C LEU A 45 -6.59 1.68 -4.59
N ASN A 46 -5.86 2.69 -5.07
CA ASN A 46 -5.35 2.73 -6.44
C ASN A 46 -4.01 2.03 -6.61
N VAL A 47 -3.41 1.54 -5.50
CA VAL A 47 -2.07 0.94 -5.49
C VAL A 47 -1.04 1.87 -6.15
N ASP A 48 -1.14 3.16 -5.84
CA ASP A 48 -0.26 4.20 -6.40
C ASP A 48 1.13 4.10 -5.75
N VAL A 49 2.00 3.31 -6.37
CA VAL A 49 3.36 3.03 -5.90
C VAL A 49 4.15 4.31 -5.69
N ARG A 50 4.01 5.30 -6.58
CA ARG A 50 4.73 6.56 -6.50
C ARG A 50 4.22 7.40 -5.34
N ALA A 51 2.90 7.52 -5.19
CA ALA A 51 2.33 8.26 -4.07
C ALA A 51 2.70 7.62 -2.73
N LEU A 52 2.56 6.30 -2.60
CA LEU A 52 2.91 5.56 -1.38
C LEU A 52 4.39 5.75 -1.01
N TYR A 53 5.30 5.67 -1.99
CA TYR A 53 6.72 5.94 -1.77
C TYR A 53 6.98 7.39 -1.33
N THR A 54 6.37 8.35 -2.01
CA THR A 54 6.50 9.79 -1.71
C THR A 54 5.95 10.14 -0.33
N MET A 55 4.91 9.44 0.13
CA MET A 55 4.35 9.56 1.48
C MET A 55 5.28 9.00 2.57
N GLY A 56 6.38 8.33 2.20
CA GLY A 56 7.38 7.79 3.12
C GLY A 56 7.21 6.31 3.46
N VAL A 57 6.39 5.56 2.71
CA VAL A 57 6.29 4.10 2.89
C VAL A 57 7.61 3.44 2.52
N HIS A 58 8.14 2.64 3.43
CA HIS A 58 9.40 1.94 3.21
C HIS A 58 9.32 0.94 2.03
N SER A 59 10.33 0.91 1.18
CA SER A 59 10.40 0.07 -0.04
C SER A 59 10.22 -1.43 0.24
N LEU A 60 10.80 -1.94 1.32
CA LEU A 60 10.62 -3.33 1.79
C LEU A 60 9.17 -3.71 2.16
N LEU A 61 8.33 -2.73 2.53
CA LEU A 61 6.89 -2.96 2.73
C LEU A 61 6.13 -2.80 1.42
N LEU A 62 6.54 -1.82 0.61
CA LEU A 62 5.87 -1.48 -0.64
C LEU A 62 5.95 -2.63 -1.65
N ARG A 63 7.12 -3.27 -1.77
CA ARG A 63 7.35 -4.28 -2.81
C ARG A 63 6.44 -5.52 -2.65
N PRO A 64 6.36 -6.22 -1.50
CA PRO A 64 5.43 -7.33 -1.32
C PRO A 64 3.97 -6.92 -1.54
N PHE A 65 3.59 -5.72 -1.12
CA PHE A 65 2.24 -5.20 -1.29
C PHE A 65 1.87 -5.01 -2.76
N THR A 66 2.78 -4.45 -3.56
CA THR A 66 2.58 -4.26 -4.99
C THR A 66 2.48 -5.60 -5.74
N LEU A 67 3.27 -6.61 -5.34
CA LEU A 67 3.16 -7.97 -5.89
C LEU A 67 1.80 -8.62 -5.57
N LEU A 68 1.30 -8.45 -4.35
CA LEU A 68 -0.03 -8.92 -3.95
C LEU A 68 -1.15 -8.28 -4.77
N ASN A 69 -0.96 -7.03 -5.20
CA ASN A 69 -1.86 -6.28 -6.07
C ASN A 69 -1.54 -6.43 -7.56
N LYS A 70 -0.73 -7.43 -7.94
CA LYS A 70 -0.38 -7.79 -9.33
C LYS A 70 0.35 -6.69 -10.13
N VAL A 71 1.00 -5.75 -9.45
CA VAL A 71 1.88 -4.76 -10.10
C VAL A 71 3.14 -5.47 -10.57
N SER A 72 3.47 -5.34 -11.85
CA SER A 72 4.65 -5.95 -12.43
C SER A 72 5.94 -5.31 -11.90
N ASN A 73 7.07 -6.00 -12.07
CA ASN A 73 8.37 -5.46 -11.68
C ASN A 73 8.74 -4.22 -12.50
N GLU A 74 8.35 -4.22 -13.77
CA GLU A 74 8.56 -3.10 -14.69
C GLU A 74 7.74 -1.89 -14.27
N ASP A 75 6.45 -2.07 -13.95
CA ASP A 75 5.58 -0.97 -13.50
C ASP A 75 6.06 -0.41 -12.17
N TYR A 76 6.48 -1.27 -11.24
CA TYR A 76 7.06 -0.85 -9.98
C TYR A 76 8.33 -0.01 -10.18
N ALA A 77 9.26 -0.48 -11.03
CA ALA A 77 10.49 0.26 -11.34
C ALA A 77 10.20 1.57 -12.07
N LYS A 78 9.25 1.57 -13.01
CA LYS A 78 8.81 2.76 -13.74
C LYS A 78 8.18 3.79 -12.80
N ALA A 79 7.36 3.36 -11.84
CA ALA A 79 6.75 4.24 -10.86
C ALA A 79 7.80 4.93 -9.98
N LEU A 80 8.87 4.23 -9.62
CA LEU A 80 9.95 4.76 -8.79
C LEU A 80 11.07 5.48 -9.57
N LYS A 81 11.07 5.41 -10.90
CA LYS A 81 12.10 6.07 -11.73
C LYS A 81 12.22 7.56 -11.39
N GLY A 82 13.43 8.01 -11.05
CA GLY A 82 13.74 9.39 -10.68
C GLY A 82 13.41 9.76 -9.23
N LEU A 83 12.99 8.81 -8.40
CA LEU A 83 12.82 8.96 -6.94
C LEU A 83 13.86 8.15 -6.14
N VAL A 84 14.58 7.26 -6.81
CA VAL A 84 15.64 6.39 -6.28
C VAL A 84 16.90 6.55 -7.13
#